data_AF-A0A133Y204-F1
#
_entry.id   AF-A0A133Y204-F1
#
_cell.length_a   1.000
_cell.length_b   1.000
_cell.length_c   1.000
_cell.angle_alpha   90.00
_cell.angle_beta   90.00
_cell.angle_gamma   90.00
#
_symmetry.space_group_name_H-M   'P 1'
#
loop_
_entity.id
_entity.type
_entity.pdbx_description
1 polymer ?
#
loop_
_entity_poly.entity_id
_entity_poly.type
_entity_poly.pdbx_seq_one_letter_code
_entity_poly.pdbx_strand_id
1 'polypeptide(L)'
;MYQATVELRELSPNKVSDQAYQEAKKFLNLGGHYEVNSPDFLTGANISVAISNDFMEAVKNNRSWNLRFPAVEEYDAEEMKVYDEEWAKIGDVREWKKMGHAVTTYRTIPARELWQLINICATYAAEPGIFFIDRANDATNAVAYGQKSSCY
;
A
#
# COMPACT_ATOMS: atom_id res chain seq x y z
N MET A 1 8.24 -30.19 -14.33
CA MET A 1 7.51 -29.85 -15.57
C MET A 1 8.41 -29.10 -16.54
N TYR A 2 9.04 -27.97 -16.15
CA TYR A 2 9.92 -27.17 -17.01
C TYR A 2 11.20 -27.88 -17.51
N GLN A 3 11.82 -28.75 -16.69
CA GLN A 3 12.96 -29.58 -17.11
C GLN A 3 12.62 -30.47 -18.32
N ALA A 4 11.45 -31.13 -18.26
CA ALA A 4 10.96 -31.94 -19.37
C ALA A 4 10.65 -31.10 -20.62
N THR A 5 10.18 -29.87 -20.46
CA THR A 5 9.93 -28.93 -21.58
C THR A 5 11.23 -28.52 -22.28
N VAL A 6 12.32 -28.30 -21.53
CA VAL A 6 13.65 -27.99 -22.08
C VAL A 6 14.24 -29.21 -22.80
N GLU A 7 14.21 -30.39 -22.18
CA GLU A 7 14.70 -31.64 -22.76
C GLU A 7 13.91 -32.04 -24.03
N LEU A 8 12.59 -31.84 -24.03
CA LEU A 8 11.74 -32.10 -25.20
C LEU A 8 12.03 -31.16 -26.38
N ARG A 9 12.42 -29.89 -26.13
CA ARG A 9 12.84 -28.97 -27.20
C ARG A 9 14.18 -29.41 -27.80
N GLU A 10 15.11 -29.86 -26.96
CA GLU A 10 16.44 -30.31 -27.40
C GLU A 10 16.37 -31.62 -28.21
N LEU A 11 15.47 -32.53 -27.84
CA LEU A 11 15.23 -33.78 -28.55
C LEU A 11 14.30 -33.61 -29.78
N SER A 12 13.44 -32.60 -29.80
CA SER A 12 12.45 -32.38 -30.85
C SER A 12 12.14 -30.89 -31.06
N PRO A 13 12.92 -30.21 -31.93
CA PRO A 13 12.88 -28.75 -32.12
C PRO A 13 11.59 -28.17 -32.71
N ASN A 14 10.55 -28.96 -32.96
CA ASN A 14 9.28 -28.47 -33.52
C ASN A 14 8.07 -28.73 -32.60
N LYS A 15 8.26 -29.38 -31.44
CA LYS A 15 7.15 -29.76 -30.54
C LYS A 15 6.89 -28.76 -29.42
N VAL A 16 7.83 -27.87 -29.13
CA VAL A 16 7.73 -26.86 -28.06
C VAL A 16 7.95 -25.49 -28.70
N SER A 17 7.12 -24.49 -28.42
CA SER A 17 7.30 -23.13 -28.97
C SER A 17 8.55 -22.46 -28.38
N ASP A 18 9.16 -21.55 -29.13
CA ASP A 18 10.33 -20.80 -28.64
C ASP A 18 10.03 -20.02 -27.36
N GLN A 19 8.83 -19.46 -27.24
CA GLN A 19 8.40 -18.75 -26.04
C GLN A 19 8.35 -19.67 -24.82
N ALA A 20 7.74 -20.86 -24.94
CA ALA A 20 7.65 -21.82 -23.85
C ALA A 20 9.04 -22.37 -23.44
N TYR A 21 9.96 -22.51 -24.39
CA TYR A 21 11.34 -22.91 -24.12
C TYR A 21 12.12 -21.83 -23.37
N GLN A 22 12.02 -20.57 -23.79
CA GLN A 22 12.72 -19.46 -23.13
C GLN A 22 12.18 -19.20 -21.73
N GLU A 23 10.86 -19.28 -21.52
CA GLU A 23 10.26 -19.19 -20.19
C GLU A 23 10.74 -20.33 -19.30
N ALA A 24 10.67 -21.59 -19.76
CA ALA A 24 11.13 -22.75 -18.99
C ALA A 24 12.61 -22.64 -18.60
N LYS A 25 13.47 -22.17 -19.51
CA LYS A 25 14.90 -21.97 -19.25
C LYS A 25 15.15 -20.84 -18.27
N LYS A 26 14.39 -19.75 -18.35
CA LYS A 26 14.43 -18.64 -17.39
C LYS A 26 14.00 -19.11 -15.99
N PHE A 27 12.92 -19.89 -15.89
CA PHE A 27 12.43 -20.44 -14.63
C PHE A 27 13.42 -21.43 -13.98
N LEU A 28 14.07 -22.29 -14.77
CA LEU A 28 15.11 -23.20 -14.28
C LEU A 28 16.37 -22.45 -13.81
N ASN A 29 16.80 -21.42 -14.55
CA ASN A 29 17.94 -20.59 -14.17
C ASN A 29 17.71 -19.78 -12.89
N LEU A 30 16.44 -19.43 -12.60
CA LEU A 30 16.06 -18.67 -11.41
C LEU A 30 15.81 -19.54 -10.17
N GLY A 31 15.99 -20.87 -10.27
CA GLY A 31 15.98 -21.76 -9.11
C GLY A 31 14.59 -22.21 -8.62
N GLY A 32 13.52 -22.01 -9.40
CA GLY A 32 12.17 -22.48 -9.07
C GLY A 32 11.12 -21.37 -8.92
N HIS A 33 9.93 -21.75 -8.44
CA HIS A 33 8.82 -20.83 -8.22
C HIS A 33 8.99 -20.07 -6.91
N TYR A 34 8.76 -18.75 -6.95
CA TYR A 34 8.50 -17.96 -5.77
C TYR A 34 7.00 -18.07 -5.48
N GLU A 35 6.64 -18.84 -4.47
CA GLU A 35 5.29 -18.80 -3.91
C GLU A 35 5.31 -17.89 -2.69
N VAL A 36 4.28 -17.07 -2.54
CA VAL A 36 4.08 -16.28 -1.32
C VAL A 36 3.78 -17.26 -0.20
N ASN A 37 4.79 -17.52 0.63
CA ASN A 37 4.59 -18.33 1.82
C ASN A 37 3.82 -17.50 2.85
N SER A 38 2.58 -17.90 3.14
CA SER A 38 1.67 -17.23 4.08
C SER A 38 1.30 -15.79 3.68
N PRO A 39 0.39 -15.59 2.69
CA PRO A 39 0.01 -14.26 2.20
C PRO A 39 -0.59 -13.35 3.28
N ASP A 40 -1.16 -13.94 4.33
CA ASP A 40 -1.73 -13.21 5.47
C ASP A 40 -0.68 -12.73 6.48
N PHE A 41 0.60 -13.13 6.33
CA PHE A 41 1.64 -12.85 7.31
C PHE A 41 2.89 -12.22 6.69
N LEU A 42 3.08 -10.93 6.97
CA LEU A 42 4.30 -10.19 6.62
C LEU A 42 5.32 -10.29 7.75
N THR A 43 6.32 -11.17 7.59
CA THR A 43 7.47 -11.25 8.51
C THR A 43 8.62 -10.36 8.09
N GLY A 44 9.23 -9.65 9.03
CA GLY A 44 10.44 -8.86 8.79
C GLY A 44 10.21 -7.52 8.10
N ALA A 45 8.95 -7.11 7.92
CA ALA A 45 8.59 -5.76 7.52
C ALA A 45 8.40 -4.88 8.77
N ASN A 46 9.07 -3.73 8.82
CA ASN A 46 8.74 -2.68 9.78
C ASN A 46 7.53 -1.91 9.23
N ILE A 47 6.45 -1.82 10.01
CA ILE A 47 5.20 -1.21 9.57
C ILE A 47 4.95 -0.01 10.47
N SER A 48 4.75 1.17 9.89
CA SER A 48 4.41 2.36 10.66
C SER A 48 3.04 2.90 10.30
N VAL A 49 2.33 3.45 11.28
CA VAL A 49 1.07 4.16 11.08
C VAL A 49 1.27 5.66 11.32
N ALA A 50 0.85 6.46 10.36
CA ALA A 50 0.80 7.91 10.48
C ALA A 50 -0.51 8.34 11.15
N ILE A 51 -0.40 9.06 12.26
CA ILE A 51 -1.52 9.52 13.07
C ILE A 51 -1.66 11.04 12.96
N SER A 52 -2.81 11.49 12.48
CA SER A 52 -3.16 12.91 12.39
C SER A 52 -3.71 13.45 13.71
N ASN A 53 -3.63 14.78 13.88
CA ASN A 53 -4.23 15.52 14.97
C ASN A 53 -5.76 15.36 14.96
N ASP A 54 -6.39 15.39 13.77
CA ASP A 54 -7.83 15.18 13.59
C ASP A 54 -8.27 13.83 14.16
N PHE A 55 -7.49 12.77 13.91
CA PHE A 55 -7.75 11.45 14.46
C PHE A 55 -7.65 11.45 15.99
N MET A 56 -6.60 12.07 16.55
CA MET A 56 -6.42 12.15 17.99
C MET A 56 -7.51 12.98 18.67
N GLU A 57 -8.01 14.04 18.03
CA GLU A 57 -9.17 14.77 18.51
C GLU A 57 -10.43 13.90 18.50
N ALA A 58 -10.65 13.11 17.44
CA ALA A 58 -11.75 12.16 17.38
C ALA A 58 -11.67 11.11 18.49
N VAL A 59 -10.48 10.58 18.79
CA VAL A 59 -10.24 9.65 19.92
C VAL A 59 -10.59 10.30 21.26
N LYS A 60 -10.06 11.52 21.52
CA LYS A 60 -10.29 12.24 22.78
C LYS A 60 -11.78 12.49 23.01
N ASN A 61 -12.48 12.94 21.97
CA ASN A 61 -13.90 13.30 22.03
C ASN A 61 -14.86 12.13 21.77
N ASN A 62 -14.37 10.89 21.71
CA ASN A 62 -15.19 9.69 21.46
C ASN A 62 -16.04 9.77 20.17
N ARG A 63 -15.48 10.37 19.11
CA ARG A 63 -16.14 10.50 17.81
C ARG A 63 -15.87 9.27 16.94
N SER A 64 -16.69 9.10 15.92
CA SER A 64 -16.43 8.14 14.84
C SER A 64 -15.34 8.65 13.90
N TRP A 65 -14.68 7.73 13.22
CA TRP A 65 -13.64 7.96 12.23
C TRP A 65 -13.96 7.27 10.92
N ASN A 66 -13.78 8.00 9.81
CA ASN A 66 -14.10 7.52 8.47
C ASN A 66 -12.82 7.05 7.77
N LEU A 67 -12.79 5.77 7.40
CA LEU A 67 -11.75 5.18 6.55
C LEU A 67 -12.07 5.54 5.10
N ARG A 68 -11.19 6.35 4.51
CA ARG A 68 -11.40 7.01 3.22
C ARG A 68 -10.22 6.75 2.30
N PHE A 69 -10.51 6.65 1.02
CA PHE A 69 -9.51 6.55 -0.05
C PHE A 69 -10.05 7.24 -1.31
N PRO A 70 -9.20 7.71 -2.25
CA PRO A 70 -9.65 8.15 -3.56
C PRO A 70 -10.66 7.16 -4.17
N ALA A 71 -11.68 7.68 -4.84
CA ALA A 71 -12.77 6.88 -5.39
C ALA A 71 -12.35 6.19 -6.71
N VAL A 72 -11.26 5.43 -6.67
CA VAL A 72 -10.63 4.80 -7.85
C VAL A 72 -11.58 3.87 -8.61
N GLU A 73 -12.58 3.33 -7.94
CA GLU A 73 -13.62 2.48 -8.55
C GLU A 73 -14.67 3.27 -9.34
N GLU A 74 -14.78 4.58 -9.08
CA GLU A 74 -15.76 5.49 -9.69
C GLU A 74 -15.14 6.36 -10.80
N TYR A 75 -13.81 6.43 -10.87
CA TYR A 75 -13.10 7.30 -11.82
C TYR A 75 -13.25 6.85 -13.27
N ASP A 76 -13.40 7.84 -14.15
CA ASP A 76 -13.24 7.64 -15.59
C ASP A 76 -11.75 7.53 -16.00
N ALA A 77 -11.50 7.35 -17.30
CA ALA A 77 -10.15 7.14 -17.82
C ALA A 77 -9.25 8.39 -17.66
N GLU A 78 -9.85 9.58 -17.70
CA GLU A 78 -9.17 10.85 -17.50
C GLU A 78 -8.82 11.07 -16.02
N GLU A 79 -9.77 10.82 -15.12
CA GLU A 79 -9.58 10.90 -13.67
C GLU A 79 -8.57 9.86 -13.17
N MET A 80 -8.57 8.65 -13.73
CA MET A 80 -7.59 7.61 -13.38
C MET A 80 -6.15 8.05 -13.72
N LYS A 81 -5.94 8.72 -14.86
CA LYS A 81 -4.62 9.26 -15.20
C LYS A 81 -4.16 10.31 -14.19
N VAL A 82 -5.07 11.20 -13.79
CA VAL A 82 -4.77 12.21 -12.77
C VAL A 82 -4.45 11.55 -11.44
N TYR A 83 -5.18 10.50 -11.06
CA TYR A 83 -4.88 9.71 -9.87
C TYR A 83 -3.47 9.10 -9.95
N ASP A 84 -3.12 8.40 -11.02
CA ASP A 84 -1.82 7.75 -11.18
C ASP A 84 -0.65 8.75 -11.15
N GLU A 85 -0.84 9.96 -11.69
CA GLU A 85 0.20 10.99 -11.78
C GLU A 85 0.33 11.87 -10.52
N GLU A 86 -0.78 12.15 -9.83
CA GLU A 86 -0.85 13.17 -8.78
C GLU A 86 -1.07 12.60 -7.38
N TRP A 87 -1.78 11.48 -7.22
CA TRP A 87 -2.08 10.94 -5.89
C TRP A 87 -0.80 10.65 -5.09
N ALA A 88 0.22 10.10 -5.76
CA ALA A 88 1.51 9.81 -5.13
C ALA A 88 2.22 11.07 -4.61
N LYS A 89 1.95 12.24 -5.18
CA LYS A 89 2.53 13.52 -4.73
C LYS A 89 1.77 14.12 -3.55
N ILE A 90 0.46 13.85 -3.46
CA ILE A 90 -0.43 14.44 -2.45
C ILE A 90 -0.53 13.56 -1.22
N GLY A 91 -0.89 12.28 -1.38
CA GLY A 91 -0.95 11.29 -0.30
C GLY A 91 -1.93 11.59 0.84
N ASP A 92 -2.74 12.64 0.76
CA ASP A 92 -3.76 13.00 1.76
C ASP A 92 -5.15 13.14 1.12
N VAL A 93 -6.07 12.26 1.54
CA VAL A 93 -7.47 12.27 1.09
C VAL A 93 -8.21 13.59 1.37
N ARG A 94 -7.77 14.36 2.37
CA ARG A 94 -8.34 15.67 2.72
C ARG A 94 -7.96 16.71 1.68
N GLU A 95 -6.72 16.70 1.21
CA GLU A 95 -6.23 17.59 0.16
C GLU A 95 -6.79 17.18 -1.20
N TRP A 96 -6.80 15.88 -1.48
CA TRP A 96 -7.40 15.31 -2.69
C TRP A 96 -8.87 15.72 -2.87
N LYS A 97 -9.65 15.64 -1.79
CA LYS A 97 -11.05 16.12 -1.80
C LYS A 97 -11.16 17.63 -2.02
N LYS A 98 -10.25 18.43 -1.46
CA LYS A 98 -10.22 19.91 -1.65
C LYS A 98 -9.89 20.30 -3.09
N MET A 99 -9.14 19.47 -3.81
CA MET A 99 -8.85 19.64 -5.23
C MET A 99 -10.04 19.29 -6.13
N GLY A 100 -11.13 18.79 -5.56
CA GLY A 100 -12.36 18.48 -6.29
C GLY A 100 -12.49 17.02 -6.71
N HIS A 101 -11.50 16.17 -6.40
CA HIS A 101 -11.57 14.75 -6.74
C HIS A 101 -12.49 13.97 -5.78
N ALA A 102 -13.14 12.93 -6.32
CA ALA A 102 -14.04 12.09 -5.53
C ALA A 102 -13.27 11.22 -4.51
N VAL A 103 -13.89 11.01 -3.36
CA VAL A 103 -13.32 10.22 -2.25
C VAL A 103 -14.41 9.35 -1.67
N THR A 104 -14.14 8.05 -1.59
CA THR A 104 -15.08 7.05 -1.07
C THR A 104 -14.80 6.79 0.40
N THR A 105 -15.86 6.69 1.20
CA THR A 105 -15.78 6.22 2.59
C THR A 105 -16.15 4.76 2.64
N TYR A 106 -15.19 3.89 2.95
CA TYR A 106 -15.38 2.43 2.96
C TYR A 106 -16.00 1.95 4.26
N ARG A 107 -15.57 2.56 5.38
CA ARG A 107 -16.04 2.17 6.70
C ARG A 107 -15.99 3.34 7.66
N THR A 108 -16.92 3.36 8.60
CA THR A 108 -16.91 4.27 9.75
C THR A 108 -16.75 3.43 11.01
N ILE A 109 -15.78 3.76 11.85
CA ILE A 109 -15.42 3.02 13.06
C ILE A 109 -15.29 4.00 14.22
N PRO A 110 -15.68 3.67 15.47
CA PRO A 110 -15.35 4.51 16.62
C PRO A 110 -13.84 4.76 16.72
N ALA A 111 -13.42 6.03 16.78
CA ALA A 111 -11.99 6.36 16.75
C ALA A 111 -11.21 5.71 17.90
N ARG A 112 -11.85 5.59 19.07
CA ARG A 112 -11.27 4.92 20.25
C ARG A 112 -10.99 3.44 20.04
N GLU A 113 -11.87 2.73 19.33
CA GLU A 113 -11.66 1.30 19.04
C GLU A 113 -10.48 1.11 18.10
N LEU A 114 -10.39 1.94 17.05
CA LEU A 114 -9.26 1.91 16.13
C LEU A 114 -7.95 2.24 16.85
N TRP A 115 -7.95 3.25 17.73
CA TRP A 115 -6.79 3.59 18.56
C TRP A 115 -6.41 2.47 19.52
N GLN A 116 -7.39 1.83 20.16
CA GLN A 116 -7.15 0.69 21.05
C GLN A 116 -6.52 -0.47 20.28
N LEU A 117 -7.01 -0.78 19.08
CA LEU A 117 -6.43 -1.80 18.21
C LEU A 117 -4.96 -1.50 17.87
N ILE A 118 -4.65 -0.25 17.47
CA ILE A 118 -3.27 0.17 17.18
C ILE A 118 -2.37 -0.05 18.40
N ASN A 119 -2.82 0.35 19.59
CA ASN A 119 -2.04 0.16 20.81
C ASN A 119 -1.84 -1.31 21.18
N ILE A 120 -2.87 -2.14 21.01
CA ILE A 120 -2.77 -3.59 21.23
C ILE A 120 -1.69 -4.16 20.30
N CYS A 121 -1.77 -3.89 18.99
CA CYS A 121 -0.77 -4.34 18.05
C CYS A 121 0.64 -3.85 18.44
N ALA A 122 0.81 -2.54 18.68
CA ALA A 122 2.10 -1.96 19.05
C ALA A 122 2.67 -2.55 20.35
N THR A 123 1.81 -2.90 21.31
CA THR A 123 2.24 -3.50 22.59
C THR A 123 2.66 -4.95 22.43
N TYR A 124 1.89 -5.75 21.68
CA TYR A 124 2.10 -7.20 21.61
C TYR A 124 3.03 -7.64 20.47
N ALA A 125 3.08 -6.88 19.37
CA ALA A 125 3.89 -7.18 18.20
C ALA A 125 5.10 -6.24 18.05
N ALA A 126 5.28 -5.27 18.96
CA ALA A 126 6.23 -4.16 18.84
C ALA A 126 6.03 -3.29 17.57
N GLU A 127 4.89 -3.46 16.89
CA GLU A 127 4.52 -2.83 15.63
C GLU A 127 3.00 -2.65 15.57
N PRO A 128 2.46 -1.60 14.93
CA PRO A 128 3.19 -0.66 14.10
C PRO A 128 3.88 0.45 14.88
N GLY A 129 5.01 0.94 14.37
CA GLY A 129 5.59 2.21 14.78
C GLY A 129 4.58 3.35 14.63
N ILE A 130 4.46 4.23 15.61
CA ILE A 130 3.49 5.34 15.59
C ILE A 130 4.20 6.64 15.23
N PHE A 131 3.76 7.29 14.15
CA PHE A 131 4.31 8.57 13.68
C PHE A 131 3.23 9.66 13.66
N PHE A 132 3.42 10.75 14.40
CA PHE A 132 2.45 11.86 14.39
C PHE A 132 2.76 12.84 13.25
N ILE A 133 2.09 12.64 12.11
CA ILE A 133 2.36 13.34 10.85
C ILE A 133 2.22 14.87 10.96
N ASP A 134 1.17 15.34 11.61
CA ASP A 134 0.89 16.78 11.70
C ASP A 134 1.90 17.46 12.62
N ARG A 135 2.29 16.84 13.74
CA ARG A 135 3.31 17.38 14.65
C ARG A 135 4.69 17.41 14.01
N ALA A 136 5.02 16.43 13.17
CA ALA A 136 6.26 16.43 12.41
C ALA A 136 6.26 17.54 11.35
N ASN A 137 5.15 17.76 10.64
CA ASN A 137 5.02 18.86 9.68
C ASN A 137 5.04 20.25 10.36
N ASP A 138 4.46 20.39 11.56
CA ASP A 138 4.43 21.64 12.32
C ASP A 138 5.79 21.99 12.98
N ALA A 139 6.59 20.98 13.36
CA ALA A 139 7.87 21.16 14.05
C ALA A 139 9.08 21.26 13.12
N THR A 140 8.91 21.10 11.80
CA THR A 140 10.00 21.11 10.83
C THR A 140 9.90 22.32 9.90
N ASN A 141 10.99 23.07 9.72
CA ASN A 141 11.12 24.14 8.71
C ASN A 141 11.03 23.62 7.24
N ALA A 142 10.69 22.35 7.02
CA ALA A 142 10.57 21.71 5.71
C ALA A 142 9.36 22.22 4.88
N VAL A 143 8.39 22.88 5.52
CA VAL A 143 7.31 23.59 4.83
C VAL A 143 7.86 24.72 3.94
N ALA A 144 9.04 25.28 4.27
CA ALA A 144 9.71 26.30 3.44
C ALA A 144 10.35 25.74 2.16
N TYR A 145 10.48 24.40 2.04
CA TYR A 145 11.08 23.71 0.88
C TYR A 145 10.08 22.81 0.13
N GLY A 146 8.78 22.85 0.47
CA GLY A 146 7.74 22.12 -0.25
C GLY A 146 7.74 20.60 -0.05
N GLN A 147 8.40 20.10 1.00
CA GLN A 147 8.41 18.66 1.31
C GLN A 147 7.53 18.38 2.54
N LYS A 148 6.50 17.54 2.37
CA LYS A 148 5.67 16.98 3.44
C LYS A 148 5.96 15.49 3.57
N SER A 149 6.03 15.00 4.80
CA SER A 149 6.07 13.57 5.08
C SER A 149 4.72 12.97 4.70
N SER A 150 4.68 12.17 3.63
CA SER A 150 3.53 11.34 3.27
C SER A 150 3.85 9.89 3.62
N CYS A 151 2.90 9.18 4.22
CA CYS A 151 3.00 7.74 4.44
C CYS A 151 2.05 7.06 3.45
N TYR A 152 2.61 6.22 2.59
CA TYR A 152 1.91 5.44 1.56
C TYR A 152 1.35 4.15 2.13
#